data_AF-A0A2V7R1G5-F1
#
_entry.id   AF-A0A2V7R1G5-F1
#
_cell.length_a   1.000
_cell.length_b   1.000
_cell.length_c   1.000
_cell.angle_alpha   90.00
_cell.angle_beta   90.00
_cell.angle_gamma   90.00
#
_symmetry.space_group_name_H-M   'P 1'
#
loop_
_entity.id
_entity.type
_entity.pdbx_description
1 polymer ?
#
loop_
_entity_poly.entity_id
_entity_poly.type
_entity_poly.pdbx_seq_one_letter_code
_entity_poly.pdbx_strand_id
1 'polypeptide(L)'
;MRMGPVFVLALLAFMPVTLCAQRQASLGIGPGIVRYSGGSSFSALTLSPAAQRLSASTYLGAGGAVSLLERGVWASQGRADIWAAFPVQTGGIRPALSATISASTRSDGVAAGSGVALIEAVRNNVALGVGAATGVIQQEPGVGALRLRGRAWWQLQAAPAQLSLTTEATRFLGAWYTDVVGGVTFDGARTVGSLWLSGRLSKTYGSTGAASMTLQYFLTPSVAVEASGGNYLRDPFQGLPLAGFVAGGIRVFASRRAGMVRTAPVQPALQPLVAAHRDGDTIVVRFRMPAARSVAIAGSWNAWTPAPLRALGDNVWEGALRLGPGTYYFNLVVDGGEWVVPGGVATISDGMGGLIAVLNVL
;
A
#
# COMPACT_ATOMS: atom_id res chain seq x y z
N MET A 1 7.03 6.19 -38.17
CA MET A 1 7.57 6.32 -36.80
C MET A 1 6.96 5.21 -35.95
N ARG A 2 7.75 4.21 -35.55
CA ARG A 2 7.28 3.16 -34.62
C ARG A 2 7.07 3.83 -33.27
N MET A 3 5.83 3.86 -32.77
CA MET A 3 5.55 4.41 -31.44
C MET A 3 6.29 3.56 -30.41
N GLY A 4 7.02 4.22 -29.50
CA GLY A 4 7.74 3.55 -28.42
C GLY A 4 6.82 2.74 -27.50
N PRO A 5 7.38 1.94 -26.57
CA PRO A 5 6.60 1.18 -25.61
C PRO A 5 5.61 2.09 -24.88
N VAL A 6 4.36 1.64 -24.84
CA VAL A 6 3.25 2.33 -24.18
C VAL A 6 3.07 1.68 -22.82
N PHE A 7 3.17 2.46 -21.74
CA PHE A 7 2.80 2.04 -20.40
C PHE A 7 1.45 2.65 -20.05
N VAL A 8 0.47 1.79 -19.83
CA VAL A 8 -0.89 2.03 -19.35
C VAL A 8 -0.99 1.66 -17.86
N LEU A 9 0.08 1.14 -17.25
CA LEU A 9 0.12 0.73 -15.85
C LEU A 9 0.26 1.94 -14.91
N ALA A 10 0.37 3.15 -15.46
CA ALA A 10 0.29 4.39 -14.69
C ALA A 10 -1.11 4.65 -14.08
N LEU A 11 -2.10 3.78 -14.32
CA LEU A 11 -3.49 4.19 -14.18
C LEU A 11 -4.33 3.46 -13.12
N LEU A 12 -3.80 2.40 -12.52
CA LEU A 12 -4.49 1.66 -11.47
C LEU A 12 -3.49 1.31 -10.39
N ALA A 13 -3.42 2.22 -9.42
CA ALA A 13 -2.51 2.15 -8.29
C ALA A 13 -2.65 0.80 -7.58
N PHE A 14 -1.51 0.18 -7.28
CA PHE A 14 -1.40 -0.54 -6.02
C PHE A 14 -1.57 0.49 -4.92
N MET A 15 -2.79 0.57 -4.38
CA MET A 15 -3.02 1.24 -3.12
C MET A 15 -2.65 0.24 -2.04
N PRO A 16 -1.53 0.42 -1.31
CA PRO A 16 -1.44 -0.20 0.00
C PRO A 16 -2.59 0.34 0.83
N VAL A 17 -3.63 -0.49 0.98
CA VAL A 17 -4.75 -0.23 1.87
C VAL A 17 -4.22 -0.29 3.30
N THR A 18 -4.67 0.63 4.15
CA THR A 18 -4.22 0.85 5.53
C THR A 18 -4.76 -0.20 6.52
N LEU A 19 -4.72 -1.48 6.16
CA LEU A 19 -5.25 -2.55 7.02
C LEU A 19 -4.25 -3.72 7.18
N CYS A 20 -4.15 -4.19 8.43
CA CYS A 20 -3.35 -5.32 8.91
C CYS A 20 -3.40 -6.53 7.96
N ALA A 21 -2.28 -7.24 7.77
CA ALA A 21 -2.23 -8.58 7.17
C ALA A 21 -3.23 -8.86 6.01
N GLN A 22 -3.49 -7.91 5.10
CA GLN A 22 -4.56 -8.07 4.13
C GLN A 22 -4.09 -8.80 2.89
N ARG A 23 -4.76 -9.91 2.58
CA ARG A 23 -4.78 -10.50 1.24
C ARG A 23 -5.96 -9.93 0.49
N GLN A 24 -5.68 -9.20 -0.57
CA GLN A 24 -6.72 -8.62 -1.41
C GLN A 24 -6.40 -8.94 -2.86
N ALA A 25 -7.40 -9.46 -3.56
CA ALA A 25 -7.37 -9.58 -5.01
C ALA A 25 -8.51 -8.74 -5.58
N SER A 26 -8.29 -8.17 -6.75
CA SER A 26 -9.27 -7.34 -7.44
C SER A 26 -9.14 -7.46 -8.95
N LEU A 27 -10.23 -7.18 -9.63
CA LEU A 27 -10.29 -7.09 -11.08
C LEU A 27 -11.02 -5.79 -11.44
N GLY A 28 -10.33 -4.91 -12.15
CA GLY A 28 -10.92 -3.69 -12.67
C GLY A 28 -11.14 -3.77 -14.18
N ILE A 29 -12.22 -3.16 -14.65
CA ILE A 29 -12.46 -2.92 -16.07
C ILE A 29 -12.86 -1.46 -16.27
N GLY A 30 -12.29 -0.81 -17.27
CA GLY A 30 -12.62 0.59 -17.53
C GLY A 30 -12.01 1.17 -18.80
N PRO A 31 -12.65 2.18 -19.40
CA PRO A 31 -12.06 2.97 -20.46
C PRO A 31 -11.00 3.93 -19.93
N GLY A 32 -10.01 4.22 -20.77
CA GLY A 32 -9.01 5.25 -20.54
C GLY A 32 -8.58 5.93 -21.83
N ILE A 33 -8.08 7.15 -21.69
CA ILE A 33 -7.49 7.93 -22.78
C ILE A 33 -6.09 8.31 -22.35
N VAL A 34 -5.12 8.08 -23.24
CA VAL A 34 -3.73 8.49 -23.06
C VAL A 34 -3.38 9.49 -24.15
N ARG A 35 -2.68 10.56 -23.77
CA ARG A 35 -2.22 11.62 -24.67
C ARG A 35 -0.72 11.82 -24.51
N TYR A 36 0.01 11.69 -25.62
CA TYR A 36 1.44 11.96 -25.66
C TYR A 36 1.72 13.44 -25.90
N SER A 37 2.91 13.88 -25.48
CA SER A 37 3.39 15.24 -25.76
C SER A 37 3.50 15.55 -27.27
N GLY A 38 3.61 14.53 -28.12
CA GLY A 38 3.63 14.66 -29.59
C GLY A 38 2.25 14.88 -30.23
N GLY A 39 1.19 15.02 -29.43
CA GLY A 39 -0.17 15.30 -29.92
C GLY A 39 -1.00 14.07 -30.29
N SER A 40 -0.40 12.87 -30.33
CA SER A 40 -1.15 11.63 -30.49
C SER A 40 -1.92 11.27 -29.21
N SER A 41 -3.14 10.80 -29.39
CA SER A 41 -3.97 10.22 -28.33
C SER A 41 -4.57 8.92 -28.81
N PHE A 42 -4.84 8.01 -27.88
CA PHE A 42 -5.60 6.80 -28.16
C PHE A 42 -6.51 6.49 -27.00
N SER A 43 -7.65 5.89 -27.33
CA SER A 43 -8.55 5.29 -26.35
C SER A 43 -8.18 3.83 -26.11
N ALA A 44 -8.40 3.37 -24.88
CA ALA A 44 -8.16 1.99 -24.49
C ALA A 44 -9.29 1.48 -23.59
N LEU A 45 -9.70 0.23 -23.80
CA LEU A 45 -10.46 -0.51 -22.79
C LEU A 45 -9.50 -1.43 -22.05
N THR A 46 -9.40 -1.26 -20.74
CA THR A 46 -8.38 -1.95 -19.92
C THR A 46 -9.03 -2.91 -18.93
N LEU A 47 -8.54 -4.15 -18.93
CA LEU A 47 -8.74 -5.13 -17.87
C LEU A 47 -7.54 -5.15 -16.95
N SER A 48 -7.75 -5.12 -15.64
CA SER A 48 -6.70 -4.84 -14.66
C SER A 48 -6.78 -5.71 -13.40
N PRO A 49 -6.19 -6.92 -13.45
CA PRO A 49 -6.04 -7.74 -12.25
C PRO A 49 -5.00 -7.12 -11.31
N ALA A 50 -5.28 -7.13 -10.02
CA ALA A 50 -4.32 -6.78 -8.99
C ALA A 50 -4.50 -7.66 -7.76
N ALA A 51 -3.40 -8.08 -7.16
CA ALA A 51 -3.35 -8.83 -5.93
C ALA A 51 -2.29 -8.24 -5.01
N GLN A 52 -2.59 -8.16 -3.73
CA GLN A 52 -1.65 -7.69 -2.71
C GLN A 52 -1.76 -8.51 -1.44
N ARG A 53 -0.64 -8.60 -0.74
CA ARG A 53 -0.50 -9.17 0.60
C ARG A 53 0.37 -8.23 1.43
N LEU A 54 -0.25 -7.58 2.41
CA LEU A 54 0.47 -6.81 3.43
C LEU A 54 0.64 -7.67 4.70
N SER A 55 1.63 -7.35 5.53
CA SER A 55 1.86 -7.86 6.89
C SER A 55 2.65 -6.81 7.69
N ALA A 56 2.89 -7.04 8.98
CA ALA A 56 3.65 -6.12 9.83
C ALA A 56 5.14 -5.96 9.41
N SER A 57 5.67 -6.84 8.57
CA SER A 57 7.06 -6.78 8.12
C SER A 57 7.24 -7.06 6.64
N THR A 58 6.18 -7.33 5.89
CA THR A 58 6.29 -7.67 4.46
C THR A 58 5.15 -7.06 3.66
N TYR A 59 5.46 -6.61 2.46
CA TYR A 59 4.50 -6.24 1.43
C TYR A 59 4.82 -7.00 0.15
N LEU A 60 3.80 -7.58 -0.47
CA LEU A 60 3.85 -8.19 -1.78
C LEU A 60 2.70 -7.62 -2.60
N GLY A 61 2.98 -7.00 -3.73
CA GLY A 61 1.98 -6.53 -4.69
C GLY A 61 2.28 -7.11 -6.06
N ALA A 62 1.26 -7.54 -6.79
CA ALA A 62 1.39 -7.98 -8.18
C ALA A 62 0.12 -7.64 -8.96
N GLY A 63 0.26 -7.23 -10.21
CA GLY A 63 -0.84 -6.61 -10.92
C GLY A 63 -0.44 -6.30 -12.34
N GLY A 64 -1.46 -6.13 -13.18
CA GLY A 64 -1.27 -5.96 -14.59
C GLY A 64 -2.41 -5.22 -15.24
N ALA A 65 -2.19 -4.91 -16.51
CA ALA A 65 -3.17 -4.27 -17.36
C ALA A 65 -3.10 -4.93 -18.74
N VAL A 66 -4.25 -5.31 -19.28
CA VAL A 66 -4.41 -5.70 -20.67
C VAL A 66 -5.37 -4.71 -21.30
N SER A 67 -4.88 -3.96 -22.28
CA SER A 67 -5.58 -2.85 -22.91
C SER A 67 -5.82 -3.14 -24.38
N LEU A 68 -7.09 -3.11 -24.79
CA LEU A 68 -7.46 -3.12 -26.20
C LEU A 68 -7.40 -1.68 -26.73
N LEU A 69 -6.53 -1.45 -27.70
CA LEU A 69 -6.31 -0.17 -28.36
C LEU A 69 -7.08 -0.10 -29.67
N GLU A 70 -7.09 1.07 -30.29
CA GLU A 70 -7.65 1.28 -31.63
C GLU A 70 -7.01 0.35 -32.66
N ARG A 71 -7.79 -0.04 -33.69
CA ARG A 71 -7.38 -0.92 -34.78
C ARG A 71 -7.01 -2.36 -34.36
N GLY A 72 -7.48 -2.83 -33.20
CA GLY A 72 -7.31 -4.22 -32.75
C GLY A 72 -5.92 -4.53 -32.20
N VAL A 73 -5.10 -3.50 -31.96
CA VAL A 73 -3.83 -3.62 -31.26
C VAL A 73 -4.10 -3.86 -29.77
N TRP A 74 -3.33 -4.74 -29.13
CA TRP A 74 -3.40 -4.91 -27.68
C TRP A 74 -2.06 -4.58 -27.03
N ALA A 75 -2.14 -4.02 -25.82
CA ALA A 75 -1.00 -3.77 -24.95
C ALA A 75 -1.17 -4.54 -23.65
N SER A 76 -0.12 -5.20 -23.18
CA SER A 76 -0.15 -5.87 -21.88
C SER A 76 1.03 -5.43 -21.02
N GLN A 77 0.77 -5.22 -19.75
CA GLN A 77 1.77 -4.78 -18.80
C GLN A 77 1.59 -5.49 -17.46
N GLY A 78 2.70 -5.60 -16.73
CA GLY A 78 2.73 -6.19 -15.41
C GLY A 78 3.70 -5.46 -14.51
N ARG A 79 3.40 -5.44 -13.22
CA ARG A 79 4.28 -4.96 -12.17
C ARG A 79 4.14 -5.85 -10.95
N ALA A 80 5.27 -6.12 -10.31
CA ALA A 80 5.31 -6.72 -9.00
C ALA A 80 6.24 -5.94 -8.08
N ASP A 81 5.83 -5.80 -6.83
CA ASP A 81 6.52 -5.07 -5.79
C ASP A 81 6.67 -5.97 -4.56
N ILE A 82 7.85 -5.95 -3.97
CA ILE A 82 8.20 -6.70 -2.77
C ILE A 82 8.88 -5.72 -1.82
N TRP A 83 8.47 -5.75 -0.56
CA TRP A 83 9.18 -5.13 0.54
C TRP A 83 9.20 -6.09 1.72
N ALA A 84 10.33 -6.22 2.39
CA ALA A 84 10.46 -7.09 3.56
C ALA A 84 11.45 -6.50 4.56
N ALA A 85 11.01 -6.23 5.77
CA ALA A 85 11.88 -5.86 6.89
C ALA A 85 12.34 -7.11 7.65
N PHE A 86 13.65 -7.20 7.87
CA PHE A 86 14.25 -8.29 8.61
C PHE A 86 13.90 -8.19 10.11
N PRO A 87 13.85 -9.31 10.84
CA PRO A 87 13.50 -9.33 12.26
C PRO A 87 14.61 -8.78 13.16
N VAL A 88 15.86 -8.78 12.68
CA VAL A 88 17.02 -8.30 13.44
C VAL A 88 17.00 -6.77 13.48
N GLN A 89 17.03 -6.19 14.68
CA GLN A 89 17.14 -4.75 14.89
C GLN A 89 18.40 -4.46 15.70
N THR A 90 19.20 -3.48 15.25
CA THR A 90 20.44 -3.08 15.93
C THR A 90 20.46 -1.57 16.06
N GLY A 91 20.58 -1.06 17.29
CA GLY A 91 20.62 0.39 17.53
C GLY A 91 19.37 1.15 17.05
N GLY A 92 18.20 0.50 17.04
CA GLY A 92 16.96 1.09 16.54
C GLY A 92 16.79 1.06 15.01
N ILE A 93 17.80 0.59 14.27
CA ILE A 93 17.76 0.45 12.81
C ILE A 93 17.31 -0.97 12.45
N ARG A 94 16.34 -1.06 11.55
CA ARG A 94 15.82 -2.31 11.00
C ARG A 94 16.21 -2.41 9.52
N PRO A 95 17.01 -3.40 9.11
CA PRO A 95 17.30 -3.60 7.71
C PRO A 95 16.04 -4.09 6.98
N ALA A 96 15.89 -3.71 5.72
CA ALA A 96 14.82 -4.13 4.84
C ALA A 96 15.33 -4.34 3.42
N LEU A 97 14.59 -5.10 2.65
CA LEU A 97 14.78 -5.31 1.22
C LEU A 97 13.56 -4.77 0.49
N SER A 98 13.80 -4.05 -0.61
CA SER A 98 12.75 -3.65 -1.55
C SER A 98 13.12 -4.10 -2.96
N ALA A 99 12.16 -4.64 -3.69
CA ALA A 99 12.33 -5.01 -5.08
C ALA A 99 11.08 -4.69 -5.88
N THR A 100 11.27 -4.17 -7.08
CA THR A 100 10.21 -3.88 -8.04
C THR A 100 10.62 -4.46 -9.38
N ILE A 101 9.70 -5.16 -10.03
CA ILE A 101 9.84 -5.54 -11.43
C ILE A 101 8.65 -5.02 -12.22
N SER A 102 8.89 -4.62 -13.46
CA SER A 102 7.87 -4.10 -14.35
C SER A 102 8.15 -4.55 -15.77
N ALA A 103 7.10 -4.85 -16.53
CA ALA A 103 7.20 -5.27 -17.91
C ALA A 103 6.03 -4.73 -18.72
N SER A 104 6.28 -4.48 -20.00
CA SER A 104 5.28 -4.05 -20.97
C SER A 104 5.55 -4.68 -22.33
N THR A 105 4.49 -4.97 -23.05
CA THR A 105 4.54 -5.38 -24.45
C THR A 105 3.33 -4.86 -25.19
N ARG A 106 3.46 -4.74 -26.50
CA ARG A 106 2.42 -4.25 -27.41
C ARG A 106 2.47 -5.10 -28.67
N SER A 107 1.32 -5.51 -29.19
CA SER A 107 1.23 -6.44 -30.31
C SER A 107 1.86 -5.90 -31.61
N ASP A 108 1.96 -4.59 -31.75
CA ASP A 108 2.53 -3.85 -32.88
C ASP A 108 3.75 -3.00 -32.45
N GLY A 109 4.35 -3.28 -31.29
CA GLY A 109 5.38 -2.45 -30.68
C GLY A 109 6.52 -3.23 -30.06
N VAL A 110 7.32 -2.50 -29.28
CA VAL A 110 8.55 -2.99 -28.64
C VAL A 110 8.21 -3.39 -27.21
N ALA A 111 8.67 -4.57 -26.80
CA ALA A 111 8.60 -5.00 -25.41
C ALA A 111 9.69 -4.33 -24.56
N ALA A 112 9.36 -3.98 -23.32
CA ALA A 112 10.31 -3.42 -22.38
C ALA A 112 10.09 -3.99 -20.98
N GLY A 113 11.16 -4.03 -20.18
CA GLY A 113 11.09 -4.44 -18.80
C GLY A 113 12.11 -3.69 -17.95
N SER A 114 11.80 -3.50 -16.68
CA SER A 114 12.69 -2.90 -15.71
C SER A 114 12.64 -3.63 -14.38
N GLY A 115 13.75 -3.54 -13.65
CA GLY A 115 13.91 -4.12 -12.34
C GLY A 115 14.65 -3.14 -11.44
N VAL A 116 14.23 -3.03 -10.19
CA VAL A 116 14.92 -2.26 -9.17
C VAL A 116 14.99 -3.11 -7.91
N ALA A 117 16.15 -3.19 -7.29
CA ALA A 117 16.33 -3.87 -6.01
C ALA A 117 17.21 -3.00 -5.10
N LEU A 118 16.77 -2.76 -3.86
CA LEU A 118 17.50 -1.98 -2.87
C LEU A 118 17.48 -2.67 -1.51
N ILE A 119 18.59 -2.54 -0.81
CA ILE A 119 18.67 -2.78 0.64
C ILE A 119 18.45 -1.43 1.32
N GLU A 120 17.61 -1.42 2.35
CA GLU A 120 17.20 -0.22 3.07
C GLU A 120 17.50 -0.37 4.57
N ALA A 121 17.93 0.70 5.21
CA ALA A 121 18.01 0.87 6.65
C ALA A 121 16.82 1.73 7.10
N VAL A 122 15.94 1.15 7.91
CA VAL A 122 14.71 1.80 8.38
C VAL A 122 14.86 2.20 9.84
N ARG A 123 14.54 3.44 10.17
CA ARG A 123 14.47 3.94 11.54
C ARG A 123 13.26 4.85 11.69
N ASN A 124 12.37 4.50 12.62
CA ASN A 124 11.11 5.20 12.84
C ASN A 124 10.30 5.29 11.54
N ASN A 125 10.17 6.50 11.01
CA ASN A 125 9.37 6.83 9.83
C ASN A 125 10.23 7.27 8.64
N VAL A 126 11.52 6.93 8.67
CA VAL A 126 12.50 7.24 7.61
C VAL A 126 13.22 5.96 7.20
N ALA A 127 13.50 5.83 5.90
CA ALA A 127 14.34 4.78 5.35
C ALA A 127 15.39 5.36 4.40
N LEU A 128 16.60 4.84 4.47
CA LEU A 128 17.67 5.13 3.51
C LEU A 128 18.11 3.83 2.86
N GLY A 129 18.22 3.80 1.54
CA GLY A 129 18.56 2.60 0.80
C GLY A 129 19.53 2.84 -0.34
N VAL A 130 20.21 1.76 -0.69
CA VAL A 130 21.12 1.68 -1.83
C VAL A 130 20.85 0.40 -2.59
N GLY A 131 20.95 0.48 -3.91
CA GLY A 131 20.68 -0.66 -4.77
C GLY A 131 20.95 -0.38 -6.23
N ALA A 132 20.40 -1.24 -7.08
CA ALA A 132 20.56 -1.18 -8.51
C ALA A 132 19.19 -1.09 -9.20
N ALA A 133 19.16 -0.33 -10.28
CA ALA A 133 18.07 -0.30 -11.24
C ALA A 133 18.58 -0.80 -12.59
N THR A 134 17.77 -1.56 -13.31
CA THR A 134 18.09 -2.07 -14.65
C THR A 134 16.86 -2.01 -15.55
N GLY A 135 17.11 -1.94 -16.85
CA GLY A 135 16.08 -1.86 -17.87
C GLY A 135 16.54 -2.52 -19.16
N VAL A 136 15.61 -3.15 -19.86
CA VAL A 136 15.81 -3.72 -21.18
C VAL A 136 14.65 -3.26 -22.05
N ILE A 137 14.98 -2.75 -23.22
CA ILE A 137 14.04 -2.42 -24.28
C ILE A 137 14.42 -3.31 -25.45
N GLN A 138 13.44 -3.96 -26.07
CA GLN A 138 13.70 -4.84 -27.21
C GLN A 138 14.41 -4.06 -28.32
N GLN A 139 15.47 -4.65 -28.87
CA GLN A 139 16.39 -4.06 -29.87
C GLN A 139 17.34 -2.97 -29.34
N GLU A 140 17.34 -2.69 -28.04
CA GLU A 140 18.30 -1.78 -27.41
C GLU A 140 19.19 -2.54 -26.41
N PRO A 141 20.45 -2.11 -26.19
CA PRO A 141 21.29 -2.69 -25.15
C PRO A 141 20.68 -2.44 -23.76
N GLY A 142 20.77 -3.46 -22.90
CA GLY A 142 20.33 -3.34 -21.51
C GLY A 142 21.12 -2.28 -20.75
N VAL A 143 20.44 -1.58 -19.85
CA VAL A 143 21.02 -0.52 -19.03
C VAL A 143 20.99 -0.87 -17.55
N GLY A 144 21.99 -0.42 -16.81
CA GLY A 144 22.09 -0.56 -15.37
C GLY A 144 22.47 0.78 -14.73
N ALA A 145 21.97 1.01 -13.53
CA ALA A 145 22.24 2.23 -12.78
C ALA A 145 22.31 1.94 -11.28
N LEU A 146 23.24 2.63 -10.61
CA LEU A 146 23.24 2.72 -9.16
C LEU A 146 22.08 3.62 -8.71
N ARG A 147 21.35 3.20 -7.68
CA ARG A 147 20.25 3.98 -7.10
C ARG A 147 20.44 4.13 -5.59
N LEU A 148 20.35 5.38 -5.13
CA LEU A 148 20.20 5.74 -3.73
C LEU A 148 18.77 6.22 -3.52
N ARG A 149 18.14 5.81 -2.41
CA ARG A 149 16.77 6.15 -2.08
C ARG A 149 16.67 6.66 -0.66
N GLY A 150 16.05 7.82 -0.46
CA GLY A 150 15.53 8.26 0.83
C GLY A 150 14.01 8.18 0.82
N ARG A 151 13.41 7.66 1.89
CA ARG A 151 11.96 7.67 2.10
C ARG A 151 11.63 8.23 3.47
N ALA A 152 10.55 8.98 3.55
CA ALA A 152 9.95 9.39 4.79
C ALA A 152 8.43 9.29 4.68
N TRP A 153 7.76 8.96 5.78
CA TRP A 153 6.31 8.90 5.83
C TRP A 153 5.77 9.43 7.14
N TRP A 154 4.53 9.92 7.12
CA TRP A 154 3.85 10.45 8.31
C TRP A 154 2.37 10.12 8.25
N GLN A 155 1.81 9.75 9.40
CA GLN A 155 0.37 9.63 9.56
C GLN A 155 -0.20 10.95 10.05
N LEU A 156 -1.27 11.44 9.43
CA LEU A 156 -1.98 12.62 9.92
C LEU A 156 -2.91 12.21 11.08
N GLN A 157 -2.70 12.77 12.27
CA GLN A 157 -3.46 12.37 13.48
C GLN A 157 -4.97 12.69 13.39
N ALA A 158 -5.35 13.67 12.56
CA ALA A 158 -6.73 14.14 12.42
C ALA A 158 -7.51 13.56 11.23
N ALA A 159 -6.90 12.72 10.39
CA ALA A 159 -7.53 12.16 9.20
C ALA A 159 -6.96 10.76 8.87
N PRO A 160 -7.74 9.86 8.22
CA PRO A 160 -7.22 8.58 7.76
C PRO A 160 -6.38 8.77 6.49
N ALA A 161 -5.32 9.56 6.61
CA ALA A 161 -4.44 9.96 5.52
C ALA A 161 -2.98 9.83 5.91
N GLN A 162 -2.16 9.39 4.96
CA GLN A 162 -0.72 9.23 5.09
C GLN A 162 -0.02 10.13 4.08
N LEU A 163 0.98 10.86 4.54
CA LEU A 163 1.92 11.59 3.71
C LEU A 163 3.16 10.73 3.48
N SER A 164 3.68 10.74 2.28
CA SER A 164 4.94 10.10 1.93
C SER A 164 5.80 11.03 1.09
N LEU A 165 7.11 10.92 1.28
CA LEU A 165 8.12 11.59 0.50
C LEU A 165 9.20 10.57 0.15
N THR A 166 9.53 10.47 -1.12
CA THR A 166 10.61 9.62 -1.63
C THR A 166 11.53 10.46 -2.49
N THR A 167 12.84 10.31 -2.26
CA THR A 167 13.89 10.91 -3.07
C THR A 167 14.77 9.81 -3.63
N GLU A 168 15.02 9.81 -4.93
CA GLU A 168 15.83 8.80 -5.60
C GLU A 168 16.93 9.46 -6.43
N ALA A 169 18.19 9.29 -6.04
CA ALA A 169 19.32 9.69 -6.86
C ALA A 169 19.77 8.48 -7.70
N THR A 170 19.74 8.61 -9.03
CA THR A 170 20.11 7.53 -9.96
C THR A 170 21.27 7.97 -10.84
N ARG A 171 22.34 7.15 -10.89
CA ARG A 171 23.46 7.34 -11.82
C ARG A 171 23.21 6.55 -13.09
N PHE A 172 22.67 7.22 -14.10
CA PHE A 172 22.26 6.63 -15.37
C PHE A 172 23.18 7.11 -16.49
N LEU A 173 23.75 6.17 -17.26
CA LEU A 173 24.65 6.44 -18.41
C LEU A 173 25.69 7.54 -18.14
N GLY A 174 26.33 7.48 -16.97
CA GLY A 174 27.41 8.40 -16.59
C GLY A 174 26.97 9.72 -15.96
N ALA A 175 25.69 10.06 -15.97
CA ALA A 175 25.15 11.29 -15.36
C ALA A 175 24.15 11.00 -14.22
N TRP A 176 24.04 11.95 -13.30
CA TRP A 176 23.08 11.87 -12.20
C TRP A 176 21.77 12.58 -12.55
N TYR A 177 20.66 11.97 -12.14
CA TYR A 177 19.40 12.68 -11.97
C TYR A 177 18.80 12.31 -10.61
N THR A 178 17.99 13.21 -10.08
CA THR A 178 17.29 13.02 -8.80
C THR A 178 15.80 13.11 -9.02
N ASP A 179 15.06 12.06 -8.67
CA ASP A 179 13.61 12.07 -8.63
C ASP A 179 13.15 12.40 -7.21
N VAL A 180 12.20 13.32 -7.08
CA VAL A 180 11.54 13.67 -5.83
C VAL A 180 10.06 13.41 -6.01
N VAL A 181 9.49 12.55 -5.19
CA VAL A 181 8.10 12.12 -5.25
C VAL A 181 7.46 12.35 -3.89
N GLY A 182 6.52 13.28 -3.82
CA GLY A 182 5.66 13.47 -2.66
C GLY A 182 4.28 12.93 -2.95
N GLY A 183 3.62 12.35 -1.95
CA GLY A 183 2.24 11.93 -2.14
C GLY A 183 1.44 11.81 -0.87
N VAL A 184 0.13 11.95 -1.03
CA VAL A 184 -0.86 11.77 0.02
C VAL A 184 -1.75 10.62 -0.38
N THR A 185 -1.92 9.66 0.51
CA THR A 185 -2.93 8.60 0.39
C THR A 185 -4.01 8.82 1.44
N PHE A 186 -5.25 8.53 1.08
CA PHE A 186 -6.43 8.62 1.94
C PHE A 186 -7.18 7.30 1.90
N ASP A 187 -7.56 6.78 3.06
CA ASP A 187 -8.25 5.50 3.21
C ASP A 187 -9.43 5.63 4.18
N GLY A 188 -10.55 6.16 3.68
CA GLY A 188 -11.79 6.32 4.44
C GLY A 188 -12.81 5.21 4.14
N ALA A 189 -13.85 5.10 4.97
CA ALA A 189 -14.83 3.99 4.94
C ALA A 189 -15.38 3.62 3.54
N ARG A 190 -15.69 4.62 2.71
CA ARG A 190 -16.18 4.43 1.33
C ARG A 190 -15.27 4.97 0.25
N THR A 191 -14.22 5.69 0.61
CA THR A 191 -13.40 6.44 -0.35
C THR A 191 -11.95 6.12 -0.11
N VAL A 192 -11.26 5.69 -1.15
CA VAL A 192 -9.81 5.53 -1.16
C VAL A 192 -9.26 6.43 -2.25
N GLY A 193 -8.18 7.14 -1.99
CA GLY A 193 -7.59 8.00 -3.01
C GLY A 193 -6.12 8.24 -2.77
N SER A 194 -5.42 8.63 -3.82
CA SER A 194 -4.05 9.09 -3.71
C SER A 194 -3.76 10.22 -4.69
N LEU A 195 -2.89 11.12 -4.25
CA LEU A 195 -2.34 12.20 -5.04
C LEU A 195 -0.82 12.09 -4.97
N TRP A 196 -0.18 12.06 -6.12
CA TRP A 196 1.27 11.99 -6.26
C TRP A 196 1.77 13.18 -7.06
N LEU A 197 2.79 13.85 -6.56
CA LEU A 197 3.54 14.90 -7.22
C LEU A 197 4.98 14.43 -7.37
N SER A 198 5.52 14.53 -8.58
CA SER A 198 6.85 14.02 -8.90
C SER A 198 7.62 15.04 -9.73
N GLY A 199 8.92 15.15 -9.45
CA GLY A 199 9.84 16.01 -10.17
C GLY A 199 11.17 15.31 -10.39
N ARG A 200 11.67 15.33 -11.63
CA ARG A 200 13.02 14.89 -11.98
C ARG A 200 13.90 16.11 -12.16
N LEU A 201 14.98 16.16 -11.38
CA LEU A 201 16.03 17.18 -11.45
C LEU A 201 17.25 16.59 -12.16
N SER A 202 17.62 17.14 -13.32
CA SER A 202 18.83 16.76 -14.04
C SER A 202 19.38 17.93 -14.85
N LYS A 203 20.71 18.09 -14.83
CA LYS A 203 21.43 19.02 -15.71
C LYS A 203 21.64 18.46 -17.12
N THR A 204 21.74 17.14 -17.24
CA THR A 204 22.07 16.45 -18.50
C THR A 204 20.83 16.03 -19.27
N TYR A 205 19.79 15.54 -18.58
CA TYR A 205 18.59 14.97 -19.20
C TYR A 205 17.40 15.93 -19.26
N GLY A 206 17.57 17.15 -18.75
CA GLY A 206 16.50 18.12 -18.55
C GLY A 206 15.65 17.79 -17.32
N SER A 207 15.09 18.83 -16.71
CA SER A 207 14.19 18.67 -15.55
C SER A 207 12.74 18.58 -16.01
N THR A 208 11.95 17.72 -15.37
CA THR A 208 10.54 17.48 -15.74
C THR A 208 9.69 17.25 -14.49
N GLY A 209 8.38 17.46 -14.60
CA GLY A 209 7.43 17.25 -13.51
C GLY A 209 6.22 16.45 -13.97
N ALA A 210 5.61 15.72 -13.04
CA ALA A 210 4.37 15.00 -13.26
C ALA A 210 3.52 14.93 -11.99
N ALA A 211 2.21 14.92 -12.16
CA ALA A 211 1.24 14.80 -11.10
C ALA A 211 0.21 13.74 -11.48
N SER A 212 -0.19 12.89 -10.54
CA SER A 212 -1.25 11.91 -10.77
C SER A 212 -2.17 11.80 -9.58
N MET A 213 -3.45 11.57 -9.86
CA MET A 213 -4.49 11.39 -8.87
C MET A 213 -5.30 10.14 -9.19
N THR A 214 -5.72 9.46 -8.14
CA THR A 214 -6.56 8.25 -8.22
C THR A 214 -7.61 8.35 -7.10
N LEU A 215 -8.83 7.96 -7.42
CA LEU A 215 -9.96 7.96 -6.50
C LEU A 215 -10.80 6.71 -6.73
N GLN A 216 -11.18 6.04 -5.66
CA GLN A 216 -12.07 4.88 -5.65
C GLN A 216 -13.20 5.15 -4.66
N TYR A 217 -14.43 5.03 -5.13
CA TYR A 217 -15.63 5.13 -4.31
C TYR A 217 -16.35 3.79 -4.26
N PHE A 218 -16.48 3.21 -3.07
CA PHE A 218 -17.08 1.90 -2.83
C PHE A 218 -18.61 2.03 -2.81
N LEU A 219 -19.25 1.46 -3.83
CA LEU A 219 -20.71 1.31 -3.91
C LEU A 219 -21.19 0.18 -2.99
N THR A 220 -20.40 -0.89 -2.92
CA THR A 220 -20.60 -2.04 -2.03
C THR A 220 -19.26 -2.41 -1.38
N PRO A 221 -19.22 -3.32 -0.36
CA PRO A 221 -17.95 -3.68 0.27
C PRO A 221 -16.97 -4.35 -0.70
N SER A 222 -17.44 -4.80 -1.87
CA SER A 222 -16.65 -5.52 -2.87
C SER A 222 -16.65 -4.87 -4.24
N VAL A 223 -17.34 -3.73 -4.43
CA VAL A 223 -17.42 -3.05 -5.74
C VAL A 223 -17.16 -1.56 -5.56
N ALA A 224 -16.19 -1.03 -6.30
CA ALA A 224 -15.87 0.38 -6.34
C ALA A 224 -15.93 0.94 -7.76
N VAL A 225 -16.32 2.21 -7.86
CA VAL A 225 -16.12 3.03 -9.06
C VAL A 225 -14.80 3.75 -8.91
N GLU A 226 -13.99 3.75 -9.96
CA GLU A 226 -12.65 4.32 -9.96
C GLU A 226 -12.56 5.46 -10.98
N ALA A 227 -11.82 6.49 -10.63
CA ALA A 227 -11.44 7.58 -11.52
C ALA A 227 -9.97 7.93 -11.26
N SER A 228 -9.21 8.14 -12.32
CA SER A 228 -7.80 8.48 -12.22
C SER A 228 -7.38 9.37 -13.37
N GLY A 229 -6.41 10.25 -13.11
CA GLY A 229 -5.95 11.20 -14.10
C GLY A 229 -4.66 11.89 -13.69
N GLY A 230 -3.92 12.35 -14.70
CA GLY A 230 -2.67 13.05 -14.49
C GLY A 230 -1.67 12.77 -15.60
N ASN A 231 -0.40 12.80 -15.26
CA ASN A 231 0.70 12.43 -16.13
C ASN A 231 1.78 11.68 -15.34
N TYR A 232 2.70 11.03 -16.05
CA TYR A 232 3.82 10.32 -15.46
C TYR A 232 5.15 10.79 -16.04
N LEU A 233 6.22 10.70 -15.24
CA LEU A 233 7.57 11.03 -15.67
C LEU A 233 8.07 10.06 -16.74
N ARG A 234 9.00 10.51 -17.57
CA ARG A 234 9.69 9.64 -18.53
C ARG A 234 10.41 8.51 -17.79
N ASP A 235 10.24 7.27 -18.21
CA ASP A 235 10.99 6.14 -17.67
C ASP A 235 12.10 5.73 -18.65
N PRO A 236 13.38 6.05 -18.37
CA PRO A 236 14.47 5.69 -19.25
C PRO A 236 14.79 4.19 -19.26
N PHE A 237 14.36 3.42 -18.24
CA PHE A 237 14.61 1.97 -18.18
C PHE A 237 13.66 1.17 -19.06
N GLN A 238 12.49 1.73 -19.35
CA GLN A 238 11.47 1.11 -20.21
C GLN A 238 11.22 1.89 -21.50
N GLY A 239 11.87 3.04 -21.70
CA GLY A 239 11.69 3.88 -22.89
C GLY A 239 10.33 4.58 -22.93
N LEU A 240 9.71 4.81 -21.77
CA LEU A 240 8.36 5.36 -21.69
C LEU A 240 8.42 6.89 -21.81
N PRO A 241 7.75 7.48 -22.82
CA PRO A 241 7.71 8.92 -22.98
C PRO A 241 6.77 9.55 -21.96
N LEU A 242 6.86 10.88 -21.81
CA LEU A 242 5.92 11.65 -21.00
C LEU A 242 4.53 11.53 -21.64
N ALA A 243 3.54 11.09 -20.88
CA ALA A 243 2.15 11.09 -21.32
C ALA A 243 1.20 11.52 -20.21
N GLY A 244 0.14 12.19 -20.62
CA GLY A 244 -1.03 12.45 -19.79
C GLY A 244 -2.05 11.33 -19.97
N PHE A 245 -2.88 11.12 -18.95
CA PHE A 245 -3.90 10.10 -18.98
C PHE A 245 -5.14 10.54 -18.18
N VAL A 246 -6.28 9.96 -18.55
CA VAL A 246 -7.50 9.94 -17.76
C VAL A 246 -8.13 8.56 -17.93
N ALA A 247 -8.56 7.93 -16.85
CA ALA A 247 -9.34 6.71 -16.91
C ALA A 247 -10.43 6.70 -15.85
N GLY A 248 -11.43 5.87 -16.10
CA GLY A 248 -12.44 5.54 -15.12
C GLY A 248 -12.90 4.10 -15.31
N GLY A 249 -13.48 3.51 -14.29
CA GLY A 249 -13.90 2.12 -14.38
C GLY A 249 -14.61 1.61 -13.15
N ILE A 250 -14.84 0.31 -13.15
CA ILE A 250 -15.41 -0.43 -12.03
C ILE A 250 -14.39 -1.47 -11.60
N ARG A 251 -14.15 -1.57 -10.31
CA ARG A 251 -13.29 -2.60 -9.71
C ARG A 251 -14.09 -3.47 -8.76
N VAL A 252 -13.93 -4.77 -8.92
CA VAL A 252 -14.49 -5.80 -8.05
C VAL A 252 -13.38 -6.38 -7.21
N PHE A 253 -13.63 -6.55 -5.91
CA PHE A 253 -12.69 -7.10 -4.94
C PHE A 253 -13.15 -8.49 -4.49
N ALA A 254 -12.20 -9.43 -4.40
CA ALA A 254 -12.46 -10.79 -3.96
C ALA A 254 -12.84 -10.86 -2.48
N SER A 255 -12.26 -9.99 -1.65
CA SER A 255 -12.53 -9.89 -0.22
C SER A 255 -13.42 -8.67 0.06
N ARG A 256 -14.43 -8.82 0.93
CA ARG A 256 -15.27 -7.70 1.38
C ARG A 256 -14.44 -6.74 2.23
N ARG A 257 -14.54 -5.46 1.94
CA ARG A 257 -13.94 -4.39 2.75
C ARG A 257 -14.68 -4.30 4.08
N ALA A 258 -13.95 -4.50 5.18
CA ALA A 258 -14.50 -4.46 6.54
C ALA A 258 -15.08 -3.09 6.92
N GLY A 259 -14.61 -2.00 6.29
CA GLY A 259 -15.03 -0.62 6.59
C GLY A 259 -16.45 -0.22 6.14
N MET A 260 -17.20 -1.11 5.46
CA MET A 260 -18.54 -0.80 4.94
C MET A 260 -19.68 -1.50 5.70
N VAL A 261 -19.43 -2.01 6.92
CA VAL A 261 -20.50 -2.51 7.79
C VAL A 261 -21.44 -1.35 8.07
N ARG A 262 -22.59 -1.36 7.39
CA ARG A 262 -23.76 -0.55 7.70
C ARG A 262 -24.07 -0.80 9.17
N THR A 263 -24.16 0.26 9.97
CA THR A 263 -24.82 0.22 11.28
C THR A 263 -26.15 -0.49 11.08
N ALA A 264 -26.24 -1.75 11.52
CA ALA A 264 -27.51 -2.43 11.65
C ALA A 264 -28.31 -1.65 12.71
N PRO A 265 -29.59 -1.33 12.49
CA PRO A 265 -30.41 -0.82 13.58
C PRO A 265 -30.60 -1.92 14.63
N VAL A 266 -30.27 -1.55 15.87
CA VAL A 266 -30.81 -2.04 17.14
C VAL A 266 -30.45 -3.46 17.57
N GLN A 267 -29.56 -3.54 18.56
CA GLN A 267 -29.93 -3.93 19.93
C GLN A 267 -28.93 -3.25 20.88
N PRO A 268 -29.35 -2.68 22.02
CA PRO A 268 -28.41 -2.21 23.03
C PRO A 268 -27.70 -3.44 23.59
N ALA A 269 -26.57 -3.81 22.98
CA ALA A 269 -25.61 -4.68 23.61
C ALA A 269 -25.09 -3.89 24.81
N LEU A 270 -25.60 -4.29 25.97
CA LEU A 270 -25.36 -3.77 27.29
C LEU A 270 -23.89 -3.33 27.48
N GLN A 271 -23.78 -2.03 27.74
CA GLN A 271 -22.71 -1.34 28.45
C GLN A 271 -21.35 -1.17 27.74
N PRO A 272 -20.69 -0.02 27.92
CA PRO A 272 -19.31 0.18 27.51
C PRO A 272 -18.43 -0.90 28.15
N LEU A 273 -17.35 -1.27 27.47
CA LEU A 273 -16.21 -1.94 28.06
C LEU A 273 -15.61 -1.00 29.12
N VAL A 274 -16.20 -0.96 30.31
CA VAL A 274 -15.64 -0.26 31.47
C VAL A 274 -14.51 -1.14 31.95
N ALA A 275 -13.30 -0.61 31.95
CA ALA A 275 -12.22 -1.09 32.78
C ALA A 275 -12.71 -1.08 34.23
N ALA A 276 -13.32 -2.18 34.67
CA ALA A 276 -13.71 -2.33 36.06
C ALA A 276 -12.42 -2.54 36.84
N HIS A 277 -11.99 -1.51 37.55
CA HIS A 277 -10.94 -1.63 38.55
C HIS A 277 -11.36 -2.69 39.55
N ARG A 278 -10.57 -3.76 39.65
CA ARG A 278 -10.77 -4.80 40.64
C ARG A 278 -9.56 -4.76 41.56
N ASP A 279 -9.63 -3.89 42.56
CA ASP A 279 -8.63 -3.66 43.62
C ASP A 279 -7.16 -3.55 43.14
N GLY A 280 -6.62 -2.33 43.18
CA GLY A 280 -5.30 -2.00 42.65
C GLY A 280 -5.30 -1.84 41.13
N ASP A 281 -4.11 -1.66 40.55
CA ASP A 281 -3.85 -1.41 39.11
C ASP A 281 -4.28 -2.56 38.17
N THR A 282 -5.25 -3.40 38.54
CA THR A 282 -5.69 -4.57 37.76
C THR A 282 -7.00 -4.28 37.02
N ILE A 283 -6.97 -4.44 35.69
CA ILE A 283 -8.06 -4.18 34.76
C ILE A 283 -8.47 -5.47 34.08
N VAL A 284 -9.78 -5.70 33.95
CA VAL A 284 -10.33 -6.83 33.22
C VAL A 284 -10.77 -6.40 31.82
N VAL A 285 -10.25 -7.06 30.79
CA VAL A 285 -10.63 -6.87 29.38
C VAL A 285 -11.37 -8.09 28.86
N ARG A 286 -12.40 -7.88 28.03
CA ARG A 286 -13.21 -8.94 27.42
C ARG A 286 -13.38 -8.71 25.93
N PHE A 287 -13.21 -9.77 25.13
CA PHE A 287 -13.33 -9.73 23.68
C PHE A 287 -14.23 -10.84 23.17
N ARG A 288 -15.08 -10.54 22.19
CA ARG A 288 -15.89 -11.55 21.50
C ARG A 288 -15.20 -11.96 20.20
N MET A 289 -14.75 -13.21 20.11
CA MET A 289 -14.02 -13.77 18.98
C MET A 289 -14.71 -15.05 18.50
N PRO A 290 -15.68 -14.94 17.57
CA PRO A 290 -16.38 -16.09 17.02
C PRO A 290 -15.42 -17.07 16.36
N ALA A 291 -15.61 -18.37 16.62
CA ALA A 291 -14.85 -19.47 16.01
C ALA A 291 -13.34 -19.52 16.31
N ALA A 292 -12.82 -18.73 17.26
CA ALA A 292 -11.44 -18.84 17.73
C ALA A 292 -11.26 -20.07 18.64
N ARG A 293 -10.15 -20.81 18.47
CA ARG A 293 -9.77 -21.94 19.34
C ARG A 293 -8.87 -21.50 20.49
N SER A 294 -8.05 -20.48 20.26
CA SER A 294 -7.29 -19.80 21.32
C SER A 294 -7.17 -18.31 21.02
N VAL A 295 -7.13 -17.50 22.08
CA VAL A 295 -6.90 -16.05 21.97
C VAL A 295 -5.87 -15.65 23.02
N ALA A 296 -4.86 -14.89 22.61
CA ALA A 296 -3.90 -14.22 23.48
C ALA A 296 -3.94 -12.71 23.23
N ILE A 297 -3.45 -11.93 24.18
CA ILE A 297 -3.29 -10.47 24.07
C ILE A 297 -1.81 -10.10 24.14
N ALA A 298 -1.38 -9.16 23.32
CA ALA A 298 -0.04 -8.61 23.39
C ALA A 298 -0.08 -7.11 23.16
N GLY A 299 0.73 -6.35 23.91
CA GLY A 299 0.72 -4.91 23.84
C GLY A 299 1.97 -4.26 24.40
N SER A 300 1.94 -2.92 24.51
CA SER A 300 3.08 -2.11 24.92
C SER A 300 3.60 -2.45 26.32
N TRP A 301 2.73 -2.91 27.22
CA TRP A 301 3.09 -3.23 28.61
C TRP A 301 3.84 -4.55 28.78
N ASN A 302 3.71 -5.49 27.85
CA ASN A 302 4.36 -6.80 27.92
C ASN A 302 5.33 -7.03 26.76
N ALA A 303 5.87 -5.94 26.21
CA ALA A 303 6.81 -5.94 25.10
C ALA A 303 6.33 -6.83 23.93
N TRP A 304 5.02 -6.81 23.65
CA TRP A 304 4.41 -7.59 22.56
C TRP A 304 4.52 -9.12 22.71
N THR A 305 4.75 -9.61 23.92
CA THR A 305 4.75 -11.06 24.19
C THR A 305 3.31 -11.57 24.32
N PRO A 306 2.85 -12.54 23.50
CA PRO A 306 1.47 -13.03 23.60
C PRO A 306 1.17 -13.67 24.96
N ALA A 307 0.17 -13.13 25.67
CA ALA A 307 -0.33 -13.65 26.94
C ALA A 307 -1.72 -14.26 26.75
N PRO A 308 -1.96 -15.54 27.10
CA PRO A 308 -3.23 -16.22 26.81
C PRO A 308 -4.41 -15.60 27.58
N LEU A 309 -5.56 -15.50 26.91
CA LEU A 309 -6.85 -15.13 27.49
C LEU A 309 -7.65 -16.37 27.89
N ARG A 310 -8.45 -16.26 28.94
CA ARG A 310 -9.35 -17.32 29.42
C ARG A 310 -10.68 -17.29 28.65
N ALA A 311 -11.09 -18.41 28.08
CA ALA A 311 -12.43 -18.54 27.49
C ALA A 311 -13.51 -18.56 28.60
N LEU A 312 -14.59 -17.80 28.41
CA LEU A 312 -15.75 -17.75 29.31
C LEU A 312 -17.00 -18.45 28.75
N GLY A 313 -16.97 -18.90 27.50
CA GLY A 313 -18.16 -19.39 26.76
C GLY A 313 -18.73 -18.35 25.80
N ASP A 314 -19.66 -18.73 24.93
CA ASP A 314 -20.33 -17.86 23.94
C ASP A 314 -19.39 -17.00 23.05
N ASN A 315 -18.22 -17.56 22.74
CA ASN A 315 -17.13 -16.89 22.01
C ASN A 315 -16.52 -15.67 22.74
N VAL A 316 -16.62 -15.61 24.07
CA VAL A 316 -16.05 -14.53 24.89
C VAL A 316 -14.74 -14.97 25.54
N TRP A 317 -13.74 -14.10 25.49
CA TRP A 317 -12.38 -14.28 26.03
C TRP A 317 -12.06 -13.16 27.01
N GLU A 318 -11.48 -13.49 28.16
CA GLU A 318 -11.18 -12.56 29.26
C GLU A 318 -9.70 -12.57 29.65
N GLY A 319 -9.15 -11.40 29.96
CA GLY A 319 -7.81 -11.24 30.53
C GLY A 319 -7.80 -10.22 31.65
N ALA A 320 -6.98 -10.48 32.68
CA ALA A 320 -6.67 -9.51 33.73
C ALA A 320 -5.27 -8.92 33.46
N LEU A 321 -5.19 -7.59 33.38
CA LEU A 321 -3.96 -6.85 33.08
C LEU A 321 -3.61 -5.94 34.26
N ARG A 322 -2.37 -5.99 34.75
CA ARG A 322 -1.87 -4.99 35.70
C ARG A 322 -1.30 -3.79 34.95
N LEU A 323 -2.06 -2.71 34.88
CA LEU A 323 -1.73 -1.48 34.17
C LEU A 323 -2.08 -0.28 35.06
N GLY A 324 -1.12 0.63 35.26
CA GLY A 324 -1.41 1.93 35.85
C GLY A 324 -2.21 2.82 34.88
N PRO A 325 -2.65 4.01 35.32
CA PRO A 325 -3.28 5.00 34.45
C PRO A 325 -2.40 5.37 33.26
N GLY A 326 -2.97 5.39 32.06
CA GLY A 326 -2.23 5.66 30.83
C GLY A 326 -2.89 5.12 29.56
N THR A 327 -2.32 5.49 28.42
CA THR A 327 -2.71 4.98 27.10
C THR A 327 -1.78 3.84 26.71
N TYR A 328 -2.36 2.67 26.45
CA TYR A 328 -1.65 1.46 26.07
C TYR A 328 -2.11 1.00 24.68
N TYR A 329 -1.21 0.33 23.97
CA TYR A 329 -1.47 -0.16 22.62
C TYR A 329 -1.38 -1.67 22.59
N PHE A 330 -2.30 -2.35 21.90
CA PHE A 330 -2.36 -3.81 21.91
C PHE A 330 -3.01 -4.41 20.66
N ASN A 331 -2.83 -5.72 20.48
CA ASN A 331 -3.54 -6.56 19.52
C ASN A 331 -3.85 -7.92 20.17
N LEU A 332 -4.74 -8.70 19.54
CA LEU A 332 -4.98 -10.10 19.89
C LEU A 332 -4.17 -11.03 18.98
N VAL A 333 -3.79 -12.19 19.50
CA VAL A 333 -3.19 -13.30 18.76
C VAL A 333 -4.14 -14.49 18.81
N VAL A 334 -4.77 -14.80 17.69
CA VAL A 334 -5.76 -15.87 17.54
C VAL A 334 -5.08 -17.12 16.99
N ASP A 335 -5.46 -18.28 17.52
CA ASP A 335 -5.02 -19.61 17.08
C ASP A 335 -3.49 -19.77 16.95
N GLY A 336 -2.75 -19.05 17.81
CA GLY A 336 -1.29 -19.13 17.93
C GLY A 336 -0.49 -18.41 16.84
N GLY A 337 -1.13 -17.71 15.90
CA GLY A 337 -0.39 -17.08 14.81
C GLY A 337 -1.03 -15.88 14.12
N GLU A 338 -2.34 -15.64 14.31
CA GLU A 338 -3.03 -14.55 13.62
C GLU A 338 -3.15 -13.31 14.52
N TRP A 339 -2.55 -12.19 14.10
CA TRP A 339 -2.64 -10.93 14.84
C TRP A 339 -3.88 -10.14 14.38
N VAL A 340 -4.82 -9.92 15.30
CA VAL A 340 -6.13 -9.32 15.04
C VAL A 340 -6.35 -8.11 15.92
N VAL A 341 -6.86 -7.02 15.35
CA VAL A 341 -7.40 -5.90 16.12
C VAL A 341 -8.84 -6.25 16.52
N PRO A 342 -9.16 -6.33 17.83
CA PRO A 342 -10.51 -6.67 18.26
C PRO A 342 -11.52 -5.63 17.80
N GLY A 343 -12.72 -6.08 17.43
CA GLY A 343 -13.83 -5.17 17.13
C GLY A 343 -14.34 -4.47 18.40
N GLY A 344 -14.81 -3.22 18.26
CA GLY A 344 -15.47 -2.48 19.34
C GLY A 344 -14.54 -1.72 20.29
N VAL A 345 -13.26 -1.55 19.94
CA VAL A 345 -12.29 -0.72 20.69
C VAL A 345 -11.79 0.44 19.85
N ALA A 346 -11.23 1.47 20.50
CA ALA A 346 -10.56 2.56 19.81
C ALA A 346 -9.28 2.05 19.13
N THR A 347 -8.92 2.58 17.96
CA THR A 347 -7.75 2.14 17.17
C THR A 347 -6.98 3.33 16.63
N ILE A 348 -5.65 3.20 16.54
CA ILE A 348 -4.79 4.13 15.81
C ILE A 348 -3.98 3.39 14.74
N SER A 349 -3.33 4.13 13.85
CA SER A 349 -2.40 3.56 12.85
C SER A 349 -1.09 3.13 13.52
N ASP A 350 -0.56 1.97 13.16
CA ASP A 350 0.73 1.44 13.65
C ASP A 350 1.96 2.01 12.91
N GLY A 351 1.75 2.90 11.94
CA GLY A 351 2.81 3.54 11.16
C GLY A 351 3.44 2.66 10.06
N MET A 352 2.96 1.43 9.86
CA MET A 352 3.37 0.48 8.82
C MET A 352 2.19 -0.02 7.96
N GLY A 353 1.02 0.62 8.10
CA GLY A 353 -0.18 0.30 7.32
C GLY A 353 -1.12 -0.70 8.00
N GLY A 354 -0.95 -0.96 9.30
CA GLY A 354 -1.90 -1.68 10.14
C GLY A 354 -2.60 -0.78 11.16
N LEU A 355 -3.64 -1.32 11.78
CA LEU A 355 -4.28 -0.73 12.95
C LEU A 355 -3.73 -1.39 14.22
N ILE A 356 -3.68 -0.62 15.29
CA ILE A 356 -3.34 -1.07 16.63
C ILE A 356 -4.45 -0.61 17.57
N ALA A 357 -4.95 -1.52 18.42
CA ALA A 357 -5.98 -1.17 19.38
C ALA A 357 -5.40 -0.28 20.49
N VAL A 358 -6.20 0.67 20.95
CA VAL A 358 -5.90 1.57 22.05
C VAL A 358 -6.72 1.17 23.26
N LEU A 359 -6.04 1.00 24.39
CA LEU A 359 -6.63 0.80 25.71
C LEU A 359 -6.28 2.02 26.57
N ASN A 360 -7.30 2.79 26.95
CA ASN A 360 -7.13 3.88 27.91
C ASN A 360 -7.50 3.38 29.30
N VAL A 361 -6.54 3.49 30.21
CA VAL A 361 -6.72 3.25 31.65
C VAL A 361 -6.83 4.63 32.31
N LEU A 362 -8.00 4.92 32.85
CA LEU A 362 -8.31 6.19 33.52
C LEU A 362 -8.11 6.07 35.02
#